data_AF-A0A356QHX5-F1
#
_entry.id   AF-A0A356QHX5-F1
#
_cell.length_a   1.000
_cell.length_b   1.000
_cell.length_c   1.000
_cell.angle_alpha   90.00
_cell.angle_beta   90.00
_cell.angle_gamma   90.00
#
_symmetry.space_group_name_H-M   'P 1'
#
loop_
_entity.id
_entity.type
_entity.pdbx_description
1 polymer ?
#
loop_
_entity_poly.entity_id
_entity_poly.type
_entity_poly.pdbx_seq_one_letter_code
_entity_poly.pdbx_strand_id
1 'polypeptide(L)'
;MLMRRGGSPAQTCLLLSLPLMVLLGLSLQQQGGIAQSVQALLFPSLDNVDELLLHFAWWPRFTIALLAGGGLALAGVLMQQVLRNPLASPTTLGVASGANLALMAATLLAPGVLAIGSEWIALLGGAAAVGLVFALSWRRGLAPIAVVSAGLVVNLYLGAFSTALLLFNHETLAGLLIWGAGSLAQNGWDGVASLAPRLAICGLAAWLLLRPLAVLELDDASAKSLGISLKHLRFAGLGLAVFITGSVVSVVGIIGFIGLAAPNIVRMAGARTLRARLL
;
A
#
# COMPACT_ATOMS: atom_id res chain seq x y z
N MET A 1 31.89 22.29 -1.46
CA MET A 1 31.06 23.29 -2.17
C MET A 1 30.02 22.48 -2.96
N LEU A 2 28.87 22.05 -2.45
CA LEU A 2 27.72 22.75 -1.85
C LEU A 2 27.05 21.81 -0.82
N MET A 3 27.36 21.94 0.47
CA MET A 3 26.51 21.36 1.51
C MET A 3 25.32 22.31 1.72
N ARG A 4 24.29 22.15 0.89
CA ARG A 4 23.00 22.81 1.13
C ARG A 4 22.48 22.32 2.48
N ARG A 5 22.23 23.27 3.37
CA ARG A 5 21.39 23.13 4.57
C ARG A 5 20.06 22.51 4.13
N GLY A 6 19.95 21.17 4.20
CA GLY A 6 18.68 20.51 4.04
C GLY A 6 17.81 20.94 5.22
N GLY A 7 16.64 21.50 4.95
CA GLY A 7 15.64 21.76 5.98
C GLY A 7 15.40 20.49 6.80
N SER A 8 14.97 20.63 8.04
CA SER A 8 14.64 19.44 8.83
C SER A 8 13.56 18.64 8.09
N PRO A 9 13.55 17.30 8.16
CA PRO A 9 12.52 16.49 7.50
C PRO A 9 11.10 16.94 7.93
N ALA A 10 10.95 17.40 9.18
CA ALA A 10 9.74 18.02 9.69
C ALA A 10 9.32 19.27 8.90
N GLN A 11 10.25 20.14 8.49
CA GLN A 11 9.94 21.32 7.67
C GLN A 11 9.42 20.91 6.28
N THR A 12 9.94 19.84 5.69
CA THR A 12 9.49 19.39 4.37
C THR A 12 8.12 18.73 4.46
N CYS A 13 7.86 17.94 5.51
CA CYS A 13 6.53 17.42 5.79
C CYS A 13 5.50 18.55 6.01
N LEU A 14 5.87 19.59 6.76
CA LEU A 14 5.03 20.79 6.95
C LEU A 14 4.76 21.53 5.64
N LEU A 15 5.77 21.68 4.78
CA LEU A 15 5.62 22.30 3.47
C LEU A 15 4.70 21.50 2.54
N LEU A 16 4.73 20.17 2.63
CA LEU A 16 3.85 19.28 1.86
C LEU A 16 2.43 19.18 2.45
N SER A 17 2.26 19.37 3.76
CA SER A 17 0.93 19.39 4.38
C SER A 17 0.16 20.69 4.12
N LEU A 18 0.84 21.81 3.88
CA LEU A 18 0.21 23.10 3.55
C LEU A 18 -0.72 23.03 2.32
N PRO A 19 -0.28 22.57 1.14
CA PRO A 19 -1.17 22.46 -0.02
C PRO A 19 -2.31 21.47 0.23
N LEU A 20 -2.08 20.39 0.99
CA LEU A 20 -3.14 19.47 1.40
C LEU A 20 -4.21 20.20 2.24
N MET A 21 -3.79 20.99 3.23
CA MET A 21 -4.72 21.76 4.08
C MET A 21 -5.48 22.82 3.28
N VAL A 22 -4.83 23.47 2.32
CA VAL A 22 -5.48 24.44 1.42
C VAL A 22 -6.52 23.75 0.53
N LEU A 23 -6.16 22.63 -0.10
CA LEU A 23 -7.09 21.86 -0.93
C LEU A 23 -8.26 21.30 -0.12
N LEU A 24 -8.00 20.86 1.11
CA LEU A 24 -9.04 20.43 2.03
C LEU A 24 -9.98 21.59 2.37
N GLY A 25 -9.44 22.75 2.73
CA GLY A 25 -10.24 23.95 2.99
C GLY A 25 -11.11 24.36 1.81
N LEU A 26 -10.54 24.39 0.60
CA LEU A 26 -11.27 24.70 -0.63
C LEU A 26 -12.36 23.66 -0.94
N SER A 27 -12.06 22.37 -0.76
CA SER A 27 -13.03 21.29 -0.97
C SER A 27 -14.20 21.36 0.01
N LEU A 28 -13.95 21.68 1.27
CA LEU A 28 -14.98 21.82 2.30
C LEU A 28 -15.81 23.09 2.09
N GLN A 29 -15.19 24.17 1.60
CA GLN A 29 -15.89 25.41 1.32
C GLN A 29 -16.92 25.27 0.18
N GLN A 30 -16.66 24.39 -0.78
CA GLN A 30 -17.62 24.05 -1.84
C GLN A 30 -18.82 23.23 -1.35
N GLN A 31 -18.73 22.61 -0.16
CA GLN A 31 -19.76 21.70 0.39
C GLN A 31 -20.51 22.30 1.59
N GLY A 32 -20.62 23.63 1.67
CA GLY A 32 -21.34 24.32 2.76
C GLY A 32 -20.46 24.86 3.89
N GLY A 33 -19.14 24.70 3.80
CA GLY A 33 -18.17 25.30 4.71
C GLY A 33 -17.67 24.37 5.82
N ILE A 34 -16.58 24.78 6.47
CA ILE A 34 -15.84 23.93 7.43
C ILE A 34 -16.71 23.57 8.63
N ALA A 35 -17.50 24.51 9.17
CA ALA A 35 -18.34 24.28 10.34
C ALA A 35 -19.41 23.21 10.07
N GLN A 36 -20.12 23.31 8.94
CA GLN A 36 -21.12 22.33 8.53
C GLN A 36 -20.48 20.96 8.24
N SER A 37 -19.30 20.95 7.63
CA SER A 37 -18.57 19.71 7.33
C SER A 37 -18.14 18.94 8.58
N VAL A 38 -17.68 19.66 9.62
CA VAL A 38 -17.33 19.06 10.92
C VAL A 38 -18.57 18.61 11.68
N GLN A 39 -19.67 19.36 11.61
CA GLN A 39 -20.94 18.96 12.20
C GLN A 39 -21.49 17.68 11.54
N ALA A 40 -21.47 17.62 10.21
CA ALA A 40 -21.88 16.44 9.44
C ALA A 40 -21.04 15.19 9.76
N LEU A 41 -19.77 15.35 10.15
CA LEU A 41 -18.93 14.23 10.58
C LEU A 41 -19.45 13.60 11.88
N LEU A 42 -19.88 14.41 12.85
CA LEU A 42 -20.24 13.95 14.20
C LEU A 42 -21.73 13.62 14.32
N PHE A 43 -22.59 14.44 13.73
CA PHE A 43 -24.05 14.36 13.84
C PHE A 43 -24.69 14.75 12.50
N PRO A 44 -24.72 13.85 11.50
CA PRO A 44 -25.37 14.13 10.24
C PRO A 44 -26.90 14.24 10.43
N SER A 45 -27.52 15.31 9.93
CA SER A 45 -28.98 15.40 9.89
C SER A 45 -29.54 14.54 8.75
N LEU A 46 -30.56 13.73 9.04
CA LEU A 46 -31.16 12.82 8.05
C LEU A 46 -31.99 13.54 6.97
N ASP A 47 -32.36 14.79 7.23
CA ASP A 47 -33.18 15.61 6.34
C ASP A 47 -32.34 16.39 5.32
N ASN A 48 -31.01 16.42 5.48
CA ASN A 48 -30.10 17.14 4.61
C ASN A 48 -29.22 16.19 3.80
N VAL A 49 -29.51 16.07 2.50
CA VAL A 49 -28.77 15.20 1.57
C VAL A 49 -27.29 15.58 1.51
N ASP A 50 -26.95 16.87 1.59
CA ASP A 50 -25.56 17.33 1.52
C ASP A 50 -24.74 16.85 2.73
N GLU A 51 -25.35 16.83 3.92
CA GLU A 51 -24.71 16.31 5.14
C GLU A 51 -24.55 14.80 5.10
N LEU A 52 -25.51 14.08 4.51
CA LEU A 52 -25.37 12.64 4.26
C LEU A 52 -24.24 12.35 3.28
N LEU A 53 -24.13 13.10 2.19
CA LEU A 53 -23.04 12.93 1.22
C LEU A 53 -21.68 13.25 1.84
N LEU A 54 -21.59 14.30 2.65
CA LEU A 54 -20.39 14.61 3.44
C LEU A 54 -20.00 13.45 4.35
N HIS A 55 -20.97 12.93 5.13
CA HIS A 55 -20.72 11.88 6.13
C HIS A 55 -20.40 10.51 5.53
N PHE A 56 -21.12 10.08 4.49
CA PHE A 56 -21.01 8.72 3.95
C PHE A 56 -20.13 8.62 2.70
N ALA A 57 -19.88 9.71 1.97
CA ALA A 57 -19.04 9.67 0.78
C ALA A 57 -17.73 10.44 0.96
N TRP A 58 -17.77 11.70 1.41
CA TRP A 58 -16.58 12.55 1.43
C TRP A 58 -15.61 12.20 2.57
N TRP A 59 -16.09 12.13 3.81
CA TRP A 59 -15.25 11.84 4.98
C TRP A 59 -14.61 10.44 4.94
N PRO A 60 -15.34 9.36 4.60
CA PRO A 60 -14.73 8.04 4.47
C PRO A 60 -13.68 8.00 3.36
N ARG A 61 -13.96 8.63 2.21
CA ARG A 61 -13.00 8.75 1.10
C ARG A 61 -11.73 9.48 1.52
N PHE A 62 -11.85 10.59 2.25
CA PHE A 62 -10.70 11.34 2.76
C PHE A 62 -9.87 10.48 3.74
N THR A 63 -10.53 9.83 4.70
CA THR A 63 -9.87 8.97 5.68
C THR A 63 -9.19 7.77 5.03
N ILE A 64 -9.84 7.11 4.06
CA ILE A 64 -9.21 6.02 3.29
C ILE A 64 -8.00 6.52 2.51
N ALA A 65 -8.05 7.70 1.90
CA ALA A 65 -6.91 8.25 1.17
C ALA A 65 -5.68 8.41 2.09
N LEU A 66 -5.88 8.88 3.31
CA LEU A 66 -4.81 8.99 4.31
C LEU A 66 -4.29 7.61 4.75
N LEU A 67 -5.19 6.67 5.06
CA LEU A 67 -4.86 5.32 5.49
C LEU A 67 -4.11 4.53 4.40
N ALA A 68 -4.64 4.52 3.17
CA ALA A 68 -4.04 3.87 2.02
C ALA A 68 -2.68 4.50 1.68
N GLY A 69 -2.60 5.83 1.69
CA GLY A 69 -1.36 6.55 1.44
C GLY A 69 -0.27 6.22 2.46
N GLY A 70 -0.60 6.31 3.75
CA GLY A 70 0.31 5.99 4.85
C GLY A 70 0.72 4.51 4.87
N GLY A 71 -0.23 3.60 4.64
CA GLY A 71 0.03 2.17 4.56
C GLY A 71 0.95 1.81 3.40
N LEU A 72 0.69 2.32 2.19
CA LEU A 72 1.56 2.07 1.03
C LEU A 72 2.95 2.70 1.21
N ALA A 73 3.04 3.88 1.82
CA ALA A 73 4.33 4.49 2.16
C ALA A 73 5.11 3.61 3.15
N LEU A 74 4.46 3.11 4.21
CA LEU A 74 5.04 2.20 5.19
C LEU A 74 5.55 0.91 4.54
N ALA A 75 4.71 0.26 3.71
CA ALA A 75 5.10 -0.93 2.95
C ALA A 75 6.28 -0.66 2.02
N GLY A 76 6.29 0.52 1.38
CA GLY A 76 7.40 1.03 0.58
C GLY A 76 8.71 1.12 1.35
N VAL A 77 8.71 1.78 2.52
CA VAL A 77 9.90 1.90 3.38
C VAL A 77 10.42 0.52 3.79
N LEU A 78 9.53 -0.38 4.23
CA LEU A 78 9.88 -1.74 4.63
C LEU A 78 10.53 -2.51 3.47
N MET A 79 9.96 -2.45 2.27
CA MET A 79 10.52 -3.13 1.10
C MET A 79 11.85 -2.55 0.65
N GLN A 80 11.97 -1.22 0.60
CA GLN A 80 13.22 -0.56 0.24
C GLN A 80 14.33 -0.88 1.24
N GLN A 81 14.00 -0.98 2.53
CA GLN A 81 14.93 -1.37 3.58
C GLN A 81 15.38 -2.83 3.43
N VAL A 82 14.44 -3.76 3.29
CA VAL A 82 14.75 -5.19 3.23
C VAL A 82 15.51 -5.55 1.95
N LEU A 83 15.12 -4.96 0.82
CA LEU A 83 15.75 -5.22 -0.48
C LEU A 83 16.99 -4.34 -0.72
N ARG A 84 17.31 -3.42 0.19
CA ARG A 84 18.38 -2.43 0.02
C ARG A 84 18.33 -1.73 -1.34
N ASN A 85 17.12 -1.46 -1.82
CA ASN A 85 16.87 -0.93 -3.15
C ASN A 85 15.85 0.21 -3.07
N PRO A 86 16.24 1.48 -3.35
CA PRO A 86 15.33 2.62 -3.29
C PRO A 86 14.23 2.59 -4.36
N LEU A 87 14.33 1.71 -5.35
CA LEU A 87 13.33 1.52 -6.41
C LEU A 87 12.35 0.39 -6.10
N ALA A 88 12.52 -0.33 -4.98
CA ALA A 88 11.60 -1.37 -4.59
C ALA A 88 10.22 -0.78 -4.25
N SER A 89 9.17 -1.40 -4.78
CA SER A 89 7.78 -1.06 -4.48
C SER A 89 6.94 -2.34 -4.36
N PRO A 90 5.95 -2.42 -3.47
CA PRO A 90 5.09 -3.61 -3.34
C PRO A 90 4.46 -4.09 -4.64
N THR A 91 4.14 -3.15 -5.53
CA THR A 91 3.61 -3.45 -6.86
C THR A 91 4.61 -4.19 -7.76
N THR A 92 5.93 -4.12 -7.51
CA THR A 92 6.95 -4.82 -8.29
C THR A 92 7.14 -6.28 -7.90
N LEU A 93 6.63 -6.73 -6.74
CA LEU A 93 6.70 -8.13 -6.30
C LEU A 93 5.51 -8.98 -6.79
N GLY A 94 4.65 -8.43 -7.64
CA GLY A 94 3.55 -9.17 -8.26
C GLY A 94 2.26 -9.25 -7.43
N VAL A 95 2.16 -8.53 -6.30
CA VAL A 95 0.92 -8.45 -5.49
C VAL A 95 -0.26 -7.99 -6.35
N ALA A 96 -0.05 -6.91 -7.11
CA ALA A 96 -1.07 -6.34 -8.00
C ALA A 96 -1.48 -7.34 -9.10
N SER A 97 -0.51 -7.99 -9.74
CA SER A 97 -0.75 -8.94 -10.82
C SER A 97 -1.44 -10.22 -10.34
N GLY A 98 -1.11 -10.68 -9.12
CA GLY A 98 -1.78 -11.80 -8.47
C GLY A 98 -3.23 -11.47 -8.09
N ALA A 99 -3.47 -10.30 -7.51
CA ALA A 99 -4.82 -9.83 -7.21
C ALA A 99 -5.68 -9.72 -8.47
N ASN A 100 -5.12 -9.13 -9.54
CA ASN A 100 -5.82 -8.95 -10.81
C ASN A 100 -6.16 -10.31 -11.45
N LEU A 101 -5.19 -11.22 -11.55
CA LEU A 101 -5.43 -12.54 -12.13
C LEU A 101 -6.47 -13.33 -11.32
N ALA A 102 -6.41 -13.27 -9.99
CA ALA A 102 -7.36 -13.97 -9.13
C ALA A 102 -8.79 -13.44 -9.30
N LEU A 103 -8.97 -12.12 -9.42
CA LEU A 103 -10.28 -11.54 -9.71
C LEU A 103 -10.77 -11.94 -11.10
N MET A 104 -9.93 -11.87 -12.13
CA MET A 104 -10.31 -12.32 -13.48
C MET A 104 -10.72 -13.79 -13.49
N ALA A 105 -9.95 -14.65 -12.83
CA ALA A 105 -10.27 -16.07 -12.72
C ALA A 105 -11.57 -16.30 -11.93
N ALA A 106 -11.80 -15.60 -10.82
CA ALA A 106 -13.01 -15.71 -10.03
C ALA A 106 -14.25 -15.24 -10.82
N THR A 107 -14.15 -14.13 -11.57
CA THR A 107 -15.23 -13.63 -12.41
C THR A 107 -15.66 -14.65 -13.47
N LEU A 108 -14.71 -15.36 -14.08
CA LEU A 108 -15.03 -16.34 -15.13
C LEU A 108 -15.47 -17.70 -14.58
N LEU A 109 -14.81 -18.20 -13.54
CA LEU A 109 -14.97 -19.59 -13.07
C LEU A 109 -15.99 -19.72 -11.94
N ALA A 110 -16.13 -18.69 -11.09
CA ALA A 110 -16.92 -18.76 -9.87
C ALA A 110 -17.50 -17.39 -9.48
N PRO A 111 -18.38 -16.79 -10.32
CA PRO A 111 -18.92 -15.45 -10.07
C PRO A 111 -19.67 -15.33 -8.74
N GLY A 112 -20.26 -16.43 -8.24
CA GLY A 112 -20.90 -16.46 -6.93
C GLY A 112 -19.96 -16.18 -5.74
N VAL A 113 -18.66 -16.44 -5.88
CA VAL A 113 -17.66 -16.17 -4.83
C VAL A 113 -17.39 -14.66 -4.70
N LEU A 114 -17.61 -13.88 -5.75
CA LEU A 114 -17.49 -12.42 -5.69
C LEU A 114 -18.49 -11.79 -4.71
N ALA A 115 -19.64 -12.44 -4.47
CA ALA A 115 -20.62 -12.00 -3.48
C ALA A 115 -20.11 -12.11 -2.03
N ILE A 116 -19.12 -12.97 -1.78
CA ILE A 116 -18.46 -13.12 -0.47
C ILE A 116 -17.48 -11.94 -0.23
N GLY A 117 -17.11 -11.22 -1.29
CA GLY A 117 -16.28 -10.01 -1.24
C GLY A 117 -15.08 -10.12 -2.17
N SER A 118 -15.05 -9.27 -3.21
CA SER A 118 -13.92 -9.13 -4.13
C SER A 118 -12.60 -8.81 -3.41
N GLU A 119 -12.68 -8.13 -2.26
CA GLU A 119 -11.54 -7.78 -1.42
C GLU A 119 -10.72 -9.01 -1.00
N TRP A 120 -11.38 -10.07 -0.53
CA TRP A 120 -10.73 -11.28 -0.04
C TRP A 120 -10.06 -12.06 -1.17
N ILE A 121 -10.69 -12.09 -2.34
CA ILE A 121 -10.16 -12.75 -3.53
C ILE A 121 -8.88 -12.03 -4.00
N ALA A 122 -8.93 -10.69 -4.06
CA ALA A 122 -7.77 -9.87 -4.40
C ALA A 122 -6.63 -10.08 -3.40
N LEU A 123 -6.93 -10.10 -2.10
CA LEU A 123 -5.95 -10.34 -1.05
C LEU A 123 -5.30 -11.72 -1.16
N LEU A 124 -6.10 -12.77 -1.37
CA LEU A 124 -5.60 -14.14 -1.52
C LEU A 124 -4.76 -14.30 -2.79
N GLY A 125 -5.19 -13.71 -3.91
CA GLY A 125 -4.42 -13.72 -5.17
C GLY A 125 -3.07 -13.03 -5.03
N GLY A 126 -3.04 -11.84 -4.40
CA GLY A 126 -1.80 -11.12 -4.12
C GLY A 126 -0.88 -11.88 -3.16
N ALA A 127 -1.45 -12.48 -2.10
CA ALA A 127 -0.70 -13.31 -1.16
C ALA A 127 -0.13 -14.57 -1.82
N ALA A 128 -0.88 -15.24 -2.70
CA ALA A 128 -0.42 -16.40 -3.45
C ALA A 128 0.75 -16.03 -4.38
N ALA A 129 0.66 -14.91 -5.10
CA ALA A 129 1.75 -14.42 -5.95
C ALA A 129 3.04 -14.17 -5.16
N VAL A 130 2.95 -13.51 -4.00
CA VAL A 130 4.13 -13.30 -3.14
C VAL A 130 4.62 -14.60 -2.53
N GLY A 131 3.72 -15.50 -2.14
CA GLY A 131 4.07 -16.84 -1.67
C GLY A 131 4.92 -17.58 -2.70
N LEU A 132 4.59 -17.45 -3.98
CA LEU A 132 5.38 -17.99 -5.08
C LEU A 132 6.76 -17.31 -5.18
N VAL A 133 6.83 -15.99 -5.06
CA VAL A 133 8.12 -15.25 -5.04
C VAL A 133 9.00 -15.72 -3.88
N PHE A 134 8.43 -15.90 -2.68
CA PHE A 134 9.15 -16.39 -1.51
C PHE A 134 9.60 -17.84 -1.70
N ALA A 135 8.76 -18.71 -2.25
CA ALA A 135 9.10 -20.10 -2.55
C ALA A 135 10.30 -20.18 -3.52
N LEU A 136 10.28 -19.39 -4.60
CA LEU A 136 11.35 -19.34 -5.61
C LEU A 136 12.67 -18.78 -5.04
N SER A 137 12.60 -17.86 -4.08
CA SER A 137 13.78 -17.21 -3.49
C SER A 137 14.23 -17.83 -2.15
N TRP A 138 13.51 -18.83 -1.63
CA TRP A 138 13.72 -19.41 -0.29
C TRP A 138 15.09 -20.04 -0.11
N ARG A 139 15.55 -20.79 -1.13
CA ARG A 139 16.86 -21.47 -1.13
C ARG A 139 18.03 -20.49 -1.10
N ARG A 140 17.81 -19.25 -1.57
CA ARG A 140 18.79 -18.16 -1.56
C ARG A 140 18.64 -17.25 -0.34
N GLY A 141 17.90 -17.69 0.69
CA GLY A 141 17.72 -16.94 1.94
C GLY A 141 17.02 -15.59 1.74
N LEU A 142 16.11 -15.50 0.75
CA LEU A 142 15.43 -14.27 0.37
C LEU A 142 16.41 -13.11 0.03
N ALA A 143 17.59 -13.43 -0.52
CA ALA A 143 18.54 -12.42 -0.97
C ALA A 143 17.85 -11.39 -1.89
N PRO A 144 18.10 -10.07 -1.74
CA PRO A 144 17.38 -9.04 -2.47
C PRO A 144 17.32 -9.26 -3.98
N ILE A 145 18.45 -9.61 -4.60
CA ILE A 145 18.51 -9.86 -6.04
C ILE A 145 17.65 -11.06 -6.44
N ALA A 146 17.62 -12.12 -5.63
CA ALA A 146 16.81 -13.31 -5.89
C ALA A 146 15.31 -13.00 -5.77
N VAL A 147 14.92 -12.22 -4.76
CA VAL A 147 13.52 -11.81 -4.54
C VAL A 147 13.04 -10.91 -5.68
N VAL A 148 13.84 -9.92 -6.10
CA VAL A 148 13.49 -9.02 -7.20
C VAL A 148 13.39 -9.77 -8.52
N SER A 149 14.34 -10.66 -8.84
CA SER A 149 14.27 -11.47 -10.07
C SER A 149 13.07 -12.42 -10.06
N ALA A 150 12.80 -13.08 -8.93
CA ALA A 150 11.62 -13.94 -8.80
C ALA A 150 10.31 -13.13 -8.94
N GLY A 151 10.24 -11.95 -8.32
CA GLY A 151 9.11 -11.03 -8.44
C GLY A 151 8.85 -10.60 -9.88
N LEU A 152 9.90 -10.24 -10.63
CA LEU A 152 9.81 -9.89 -12.04
C LEU A 152 9.24 -11.06 -12.87
N VAL A 153 9.78 -12.26 -12.68
CA VAL A 153 9.32 -13.47 -13.39
C VAL A 153 7.86 -13.74 -13.10
N VAL A 154 7.47 -13.77 -11.83
CA VAL A 154 6.07 -14.01 -11.41
C VAL A 154 5.15 -12.94 -11.99
N ASN A 155 5.54 -11.67 -11.95
CA ASN A 155 4.75 -10.58 -12.50
C ASN A 155 4.51 -10.74 -14.00
N LEU A 156 5.55 -11.07 -14.77
CA LEU A 156 5.44 -11.29 -16.23
C LEU A 156 4.51 -12.47 -16.56
N TYR A 157 4.62 -13.59 -15.82
CA TYR A 157 3.74 -14.74 -16.03
C TYR A 157 2.28 -14.42 -15.68
N LEU A 158 2.03 -13.86 -14.50
CA LEU A 158 0.66 -13.51 -14.07
C LEU A 158 0.05 -12.46 -15.01
N GLY A 159 0.86 -11.49 -15.47
CA GLY A 159 0.45 -10.51 -16.48
C GLY A 159 0.10 -11.18 -17.81
N ALA A 160 0.92 -12.10 -18.31
CA ALA A 160 0.65 -12.83 -19.55
C ALA A 160 -0.66 -13.64 -19.46
N PHE A 161 -0.90 -14.34 -18.35
CA PHE A 161 -2.17 -15.05 -18.14
C PHE A 161 -3.37 -14.10 -18.04
N SER A 162 -3.22 -12.96 -17.35
CA SER A 162 -4.28 -11.95 -17.25
C SER A 162 -4.64 -11.39 -18.63
N THR A 163 -3.63 -11.06 -19.44
CA THR A 163 -3.83 -10.59 -20.83
C THR A 163 -4.48 -11.65 -21.71
N ALA A 164 -4.08 -12.92 -21.57
CA ALA A 164 -4.71 -14.01 -22.32
C ALA A 164 -6.21 -14.15 -21.95
N LEU A 165 -6.55 -14.16 -20.66
CA LEU A 165 -7.95 -14.21 -20.21
C LEU A 165 -8.76 -13.02 -20.74
N LEU A 166 -8.20 -11.82 -20.67
CA LEU A 166 -8.80 -10.59 -21.17
C LEU A 166 -9.07 -10.65 -22.68
N LEU A 167 -8.14 -11.21 -23.46
CA LEU A 167 -8.28 -11.34 -24.91
C LEU A 167 -9.43 -12.27 -25.29
N PHE A 168 -9.61 -13.38 -24.56
CA PHE A 168 -10.69 -14.34 -24.82
C PHE A 168 -12.04 -13.91 -24.26
N ASN A 169 -12.09 -13.06 -23.22
CA ASN A 169 -13.31 -12.72 -22.48
C ASN A 169 -13.46 -11.21 -22.25
N HIS A 170 -13.25 -10.41 -23.30
CA HIS A 170 -13.16 -8.95 -23.20
C HIS A 170 -14.40 -8.31 -22.55
N GLU A 171 -15.60 -8.66 -23.02
CA GLU A 171 -16.89 -8.12 -22.54
C GLU A 171 -17.05 -8.29 -21.01
N THR A 172 -16.72 -9.48 -20.49
CA THR A 172 -16.90 -9.82 -19.08
C THR A 172 -15.83 -9.17 -18.18
N LEU A 173 -14.60 -9.02 -18.70
CA LEU A 173 -13.45 -8.59 -17.91
C LEU A 173 -13.12 -7.09 -18.05
N ALA A 174 -13.76 -6.37 -18.98
CA ALA A 174 -13.53 -4.95 -19.19
C ALA A 174 -13.74 -4.11 -17.91
N GLY A 175 -14.75 -4.45 -17.09
CA GLY A 175 -15.00 -3.78 -15.81
C GLY A 175 -13.85 -3.94 -14.79
N LEU A 176 -13.09 -5.04 -14.85
CA LEU A 176 -11.94 -5.25 -13.97
C LEU A 176 -10.75 -4.36 -14.34
N LEU A 177 -10.66 -3.86 -15.58
CA LEU A 177 -9.65 -2.85 -15.94
C LEU A 177 -9.88 -1.55 -15.17
N ILE A 178 -11.14 -1.17 -14.96
CA ILE A 178 -11.51 0.01 -14.18
C ILE A 178 -11.18 -0.22 -12.69
N TRP A 179 -11.49 -1.41 -12.15
CA TRP A 179 -11.09 -1.76 -10.79
C TRP A 179 -9.56 -1.75 -10.61
N GLY A 180 -8.83 -2.27 -11.61
CA GLY A 180 -7.37 -2.31 -11.62
C GLY A 180 -6.70 -0.93 -11.66
N ALA A 181 -7.43 0.14 -12.01
CA ALA A 181 -6.94 1.50 -11.89
C ALA A 181 -6.96 2.04 -10.44
N GLY A 182 -7.69 1.36 -9.55
CA GLY A 182 -7.93 1.79 -8.17
C GLY A 182 -8.99 2.90 -8.05
N SER A 183 -9.73 2.91 -6.95
CA SER A 183 -10.73 3.93 -6.66
C SER A 183 -10.79 4.23 -5.16
N LEU A 184 -10.69 5.51 -4.83
CA LEU A 184 -10.90 6.03 -3.47
C LEU A 184 -12.38 6.32 -3.18
N ALA A 185 -13.29 6.09 -4.13
CA ALA A 185 -14.72 6.26 -3.88
C ALA A 185 -15.17 5.28 -2.81
N GLN A 186 -15.91 5.77 -1.81
CA GLN A 186 -16.43 5.00 -0.69
C GLN A 186 -17.90 5.37 -0.48
N ASN A 187 -18.70 4.38 -0.11
CA ASN A 187 -20.13 4.51 0.14
C ASN A 187 -20.44 4.13 1.60
N GLY A 188 -19.68 4.70 2.53
CA GLY A 188 -19.77 4.40 3.96
C GLY A 188 -18.42 4.19 4.62
N TRP A 189 -18.47 3.86 5.91
CA TRP A 189 -17.29 3.72 6.78
C TRP A 189 -16.72 2.30 6.82
N ASP A 190 -17.33 1.32 6.17
CA ASP A 190 -16.95 -0.10 6.26
C ASP A 190 -15.49 -0.34 5.83
N GLY A 191 -15.05 0.30 4.73
CA GLY A 191 -13.67 0.22 4.26
C GLY A 191 -12.68 0.84 5.25
N VAL A 192 -13.06 1.93 5.93
CA VAL A 192 -12.24 2.55 6.99
C VAL A 192 -12.18 1.63 8.20
N ALA A 193 -13.32 1.11 8.65
CA ALA A 193 -13.45 0.24 9.80
C ALA A 193 -12.69 -1.07 9.63
N SER A 194 -12.59 -1.59 8.40
CA SER A 194 -11.81 -2.79 8.10
C SER A 194 -10.31 -2.52 7.98
N LEU A 195 -9.92 -1.42 7.33
CA LEU A 195 -8.52 -1.11 7.02
C LEU A 195 -7.76 -0.48 8.19
N ALA A 196 -8.37 0.44 8.93
CA ALA A 196 -7.75 1.16 10.03
C ALA A 196 -7.14 0.24 11.11
N PRO A 197 -7.86 -0.75 11.68
CA PRO A 197 -7.28 -1.63 12.70
C PRO A 197 -6.15 -2.50 12.13
N ARG A 198 -6.28 -2.98 10.89
CA ARG A 198 -5.23 -3.78 10.21
C ARG A 198 -3.95 -2.96 10.06
N LEU A 199 -4.06 -1.72 9.60
CA LEU A 199 -2.91 -0.83 9.44
C LEU A 199 -2.31 -0.41 10.79
N ALA A 200 -3.12 -0.18 11.82
CA ALA A 200 -2.62 0.12 13.16
C ALA A 200 -1.78 -1.04 13.73
N ILE A 201 -2.27 -2.28 13.60
CA ILE A 201 -1.53 -3.49 14.01
C ILE A 201 -0.23 -3.62 13.19
N CYS A 202 -0.29 -3.38 11.88
CA CYS A 202 0.88 -3.43 11.02
C CYS A 202 1.91 -2.34 11.33
N GLY A 203 1.45 -1.13 11.66
CA GLY A 203 2.29 -0.02 12.09
C GLY A 203 3.02 -0.35 13.39
N LEU A 204 2.31 -0.94 14.36
CA LEU A 204 2.93 -1.43 15.60
C LEU A 204 3.96 -2.53 15.31
N ALA A 205 3.63 -3.50 14.46
CA ALA A 205 4.57 -4.55 14.05
C ALA A 205 5.82 -3.97 13.35
N ALA A 206 5.65 -2.99 12.47
CA ALA A 206 6.76 -2.30 11.80
C ALA A 206 7.63 -1.54 12.81
N TRP A 207 7.01 -0.91 13.80
CA TRP A 207 7.71 -0.22 14.89
C TRP A 207 8.54 -1.19 15.74
N LEU A 208 8.03 -2.38 16.05
CA LEU A 208 8.79 -3.43 16.75
C LEU A 208 9.95 -3.98 15.90
N LEU A 209 9.77 -4.03 14.58
CA LEU A 209 10.80 -4.48 13.63
C LEU A 209 11.84 -3.40 13.29
N LEU A 210 11.70 -2.16 13.77
CA LEU A 210 12.63 -1.04 13.50
C LEU A 210 14.09 -1.40 13.77
N ARG A 211 14.38 -1.88 14.98
CA ARG A 211 15.77 -2.15 15.39
C ARG A 211 16.34 -3.35 14.62
N PRO A 212 15.65 -4.50 14.52
CA PRO A 212 16.10 -5.60 13.68
C PRO A 212 16.35 -5.18 12.23
N LEU A 213 15.42 -4.44 11.60
CA LEU A 213 15.53 -4.03 10.20
C LEU A 213 16.64 -2.99 9.95
N ALA A 214 17.02 -2.21 10.95
CA ALA A 214 18.17 -1.31 10.84
C ALA A 214 19.49 -2.08 10.70
N VAL A 215 19.60 -3.30 11.23
CA VAL A 215 20.78 -4.15 11.06
C VAL A 215 20.98 -4.57 9.60
N LEU A 216 19.91 -4.59 8.78
CA LEU A 216 20.01 -4.82 7.33
C LEU A 216 20.73 -3.69 6.59
N GLU A 217 21.13 -2.59 7.23
CA GLU A 217 22.01 -1.59 6.62
C GLU A 217 23.47 -2.08 6.60
N LEU A 218 23.88 -2.88 7.59
CA LEU A 218 25.19 -3.52 7.66
C LEU A 218 25.31 -4.60 6.60
N ASP A 219 26.51 -4.91 6.12
CA ASP A 219 26.72 -6.02 5.19
C ASP A 219 26.28 -7.37 5.78
N ASP A 220 25.93 -8.31 4.90
CA ASP A 220 25.36 -9.60 5.31
C ASP A 220 26.32 -10.42 6.20
N ALA A 221 27.63 -10.22 6.11
CA ALA A 221 28.61 -10.91 6.95
C ALA A 221 28.63 -10.33 8.38
N SER A 222 28.67 -9.00 8.52
CA SER A 222 28.58 -8.33 9.83
C SER A 222 27.24 -8.56 10.53
N ALA A 223 26.13 -8.64 9.79
CA ALA A 223 24.84 -8.94 10.39
C ALA A 223 24.74 -10.40 10.89
N LYS A 224 25.40 -11.35 10.20
CA LYS A 224 25.46 -12.75 10.62
C LYS A 224 26.35 -12.97 11.85
N SER A 225 27.44 -12.23 11.99
CA SER A 225 28.32 -12.33 13.17
C SER A 225 27.62 -11.86 14.46
N LEU A 226 26.59 -11.03 14.35
CA LEU A 226 25.70 -10.63 15.45
C LEU A 226 24.65 -11.70 15.82
N GLY A 227 24.68 -12.88 15.18
CA GLY A 227 23.75 -13.99 15.45
C GLY A 227 22.35 -13.81 14.86
N ILE A 228 22.14 -12.80 14.02
CA ILE A 228 20.82 -12.50 13.46
C ILE A 228 20.54 -13.35 12.22
N SER A 229 19.39 -14.00 12.21
CA SER A 229 18.93 -14.76 11.06
C SER A 229 18.33 -13.85 9.97
N LEU A 230 19.18 -13.40 9.04
CA LEU A 230 18.80 -12.52 7.92
C LEU A 230 17.56 -13.00 7.16
N LYS A 231 17.42 -14.31 6.98
CA LYS A 231 16.28 -14.92 6.28
C LYS A 231 14.94 -14.61 6.97
N HIS A 232 14.85 -14.80 8.29
CA HIS A 232 13.60 -14.57 9.03
C HIS A 232 13.28 -13.08 9.09
N LEU A 233 14.29 -12.24 9.23
CA LEU A 233 14.11 -10.79 9.22
C LEU A 233 13.59 -10.29 7.86
N ARG A 234 14.17 -10.79 6.76
CA ARG A 234 13.70 -10.50 5.40
C ARG A 234 12.26 -11.00 5.19
N PHE A 235 11.96 -12.21 5.64
CA PHE A 235 10.62 -12.78 5.56
C PHE A 235 9.60 -11.94 6.34
N ALA A 236 9.92 -11.56 7.58
CA ALA A 236 9.05 -10.74 8.41
C ALA A 236 8.81 -9.35 7.78
N GLY A 237 9.86 -8.66 7.34
CA GLY A 237 9.75 -7.34 6.73
C GLY A 237 9.01 -7.34 5.40
N LEU A 238 9.31 -8.29 4.50
CA LEU A 238 8.61 -8.43 3.22
C LEU A 238 7.17 -8.91 3.41
N GLY A 239 6.95 -9.88 4.30
CA GLY A 239 5.62 -10.38 4.62
C GLY A 239 4.72 -9.29 5.18
N LEU A 240 5.24 -8.45 6.08
CA LEU A 240 4.52 -7.31 6.62
C LEU A 240 4.19 -6.28 5.52
N ALA A 241 5.17 -5.91 4.69
CA ALA A 241 4.96 -4.97 3.58
C ALA A 241 3.90 -5.47 2.59
N VAL A 242 3.92 -6.76 2.27
CA VAL A 242 2.95 -7.41 1.39
C VAL A 242 1.57 -7.45 2.03
N PHE A 243 1.46 -7.79 3.32
CA PHE A 243 0.19 -7.82 4.02
C PHE A 243 -0.46 -6.42 4.10
N ILE A 244 0.34 -5.38 4.36
CA ILE A 244 -0.11 -3.98 4.32
C ILE A 244 -0.63 -3.64 2.92
N THR A 245 0.15 -3.97 1.89
CA THR A 245 -0.20 -3.66 0.50
C THR A 245 -1.46 -4.40 0.07
N GLY A 246 -1.56 -5.70 0.37
CA GLY A 246 -2.74 -6.50 0.06
C GLY A 246 -3.98 -5.97 0.78
N SER A 247 -3.85 -5.54 2.04
CA SER A 247 -4.96 -4.93 2.78
C SER A 247 -5.44 -3.64 2.12
N VAL A 248 -4.53 -2.75 1.71
CA VAL A 248 -4.89 -1.52 0.99
C VAL A 248 -5.50 -1.83 -0.38
N VAL A 249 -4.87 -2.71 -1.15
CA VAL A 249 -5.32 -3.08 -2.50
C VAL A 249 -6.68 -3.77 -2.47
N SER A 250 -6.97 -4.54 -1.42
CA SER A 250 -8.27 -5.19 -1.26
C SER A 250 -9.42 -4.20 -1.14
N VAL A 251 -9.21 -3.05 -0.51
CA VAL A 251 -10.26 -2.04 -0.25
C VAL A 251 -10.33 -0.98 -1.35
N VAL A 252 -9.17 -0.55 -1.86
CA VAL A 252 -9.05 0.64 -2.73
C VAL A 252 -8.64 0.28 -4.16
N GLY A 253 -8.31 -0.99 -4.41
CA GLY A 253 -7.72 -1.43 -5.67
C GLY A 253 -6.24 -1.04 -5.79
N ILE A 254 -5.71 -1.16 -7.00
CA ILE A 254 -4.27 -1.02 -7.23
C ILE A 254 -3.91 0.47 -7.36
N ILE A 255 -3.30 1.04 -6.33
CA ILE A 255 -2.72 2.38 -6.39
C ILE A 255 -1.20 2.29 -6.55
N GLY A 256 -0.72 2.71 -7.72
CA GLY A 256 0.70 2.70 -8.06
C GLY A 256 1.49 3.86 -7.43
N PHE A 257 2.82 3.74 -7.49
CA PHE A 257 3.81 4.78 -7.17
C PHE A 257 3.87 5.32 -5.74
N ILE A 258 2.81 5.25 -4.92
CA ILE A 258 2.84 5.80 -3.55
C ILE A 258 3.96 5.16 -2.71
N GLY A 259 4.04 3.82 -2.73
CA GLY A 259 5.09 3.08 -2.01
C GLY A 259 6.51 3.27 -2.56
N LEU A 260 6.66 3.86 -3.74
CA LEU A 260 7.96 4.26 -4.29
C LEU A 260 8.25 5.73 -3.97
N ALA A 261 7.33 6.63 -4.29
CA ALA A 261 7.52 8.07 -4.23
C ALA A 261 7.66 8.56 -2.79
N ALA A 262 6.76 8.18 -1.88
CA ALA A 262 6.75 8.71 -0.52
C ALA A 262 8.06 8.44 0.25
N PRO A 263 8.60 7.20 0.31
CA PRO A 263 9.89 6.95 0.97
C PRO A 263 11.06 7.72 0.36
N ASN A 264 11.05 7.89 -0.96
CA ASN A 264 12.09 8.62 -1.68
C ASN A 264 12.03 10.13 -1.41
N ILE A 265 10.83 10.72 -1.38
CA ILE A 265 10.61 12.13 -1.03
C ILE A 265 11.08 12.40 0.41
N VAL A 266 10.69 11.54 1.36
CA VAL A 266 11.10 11.64 2.76
C VAL A 266 12.63 11.51 2.92
N ARG A 267 13.27 10.62 2.15
CA ARG A 267 14.73 10.50 2.12
C ARG A 267 15.40 11.76 1.57
N MET A 268 14.87 12.34 0.49
CA MET A 268 15.36 13.60 -0.09
C MET A 268 15.17 14.79 0.85
N ALA A 269 14.11 14.77 1.67
CA ALA A 269 13.83 15.74 2.72
C ALA A 269 14.81 15.66 3.92
N GLY A 270 15.72 14.68 3.97
CA GLY A 270 16.73 14.56 5.01
C GLY A 270 16.48 13.47 6.05
N ALA A 271 15.41 12.68 5.94
CA ALA A 271 15.18 11.51 6.78
C ALA A 271 16.10 10.34 6.35
N ARG A 272 17.32 10.33 6.91
CA ARG A 272 18.34 9.35 6.54
C ARG A 272 18.22 8.04 7.30
N THR A 273 17.74 8.05 8.54
CA THR A 273 17.60 6.85 9.37
C THR A 273 16.28 6.15 9.12
N LEU A 274 16.24 4.81 9.23
CA LEU A 274 15.01 4.04 9.12
C LEU A 274 13.91 4.54 10.05
N ARG A 275 14.26 4.91 11.29
CA ARG A 275 13.31 5.50 12.26
C ARG A 275 12.69 6.80 11.76
N ALA A 276 13.49 7.69 11.16
CA ALA A 276 12.99 8.96 10.64
C ALA A 276 12.18 8.81 9.34
N ARG A 277 12.28 7.67 8.64
CA ARG A 277 11.48 7.38 7.45
C ARG A 277 10.13 6.73 7.80
N LEU A 278 10.03 6.11 8.97
CA LEU A 278 8.83 5.43 9.46
C LEU A 278 7.91 6.31 10.32
N LEU A 279 8.46 7.39 10.88
CA LEU A 279 7.75 8.42 11.65
C LEU A 279 7.50 9.64 10.77
#